data_AF-A0A101URA0-F1
#
_entry.id   AF-A0A101URA0-F1
#
_cell.length_a   1.000
_cell.length_b   1.000
_cell.length_c   1.000
_cell.angle_alpha   90.00
_cell.angle_beta   90.00
_cell.angle_gamma   90.00
#
_symmetry.space_group_name_H-M   'P 1'
#
loop_
_entity.id
_entity.type
_entity.pdbx_description
1 polymer ?
#
loop_
_entity_poly.entity_id
_entity_poly.type
_entity_poly.pdbx_seq_one_letter_code
_entity_poly.pdbx_strand_id
1 'polypeptide(L)'
;MAACPSCGEAEDLRGEPVDGDIRITCLSCARQWMRGGVRCANCGGQDIVHRPQAMTRHSRGTQLSIIGWRELPLCRSCDAEVLETSISQNIPVPSDYVAACLGAAQSPAVAAAPQAGPPAPTPAPKPAPAAAAKPAAAAESSPPPRAPAGPRQARPKATAPSPSMVPTVRQAIAAFMSESSGQADATAMLLLGTHLGSHNRLTVLEEDGAADRLAEWSLGHWGDGGDRAQRCLSTICRAVDFWGARGWLASDPAAGLR
;
A
#
# COMPACT_ATOMS: atom_id res chain seq x y z
N MET A 1 -25.64 -8.62 -7.38
CA MET A 1 -25.71 -7.16 -7.19
C MET A 1 -24.34 -6.61 -7.56
N ALA A 2 -24.25 -5.69 -8.52
CA ALA A 2 -22.95 -5.14 -8.95
C ALA A 2 -22.56 -4.01 -8.00
N ALA A 3 -21.35 -4.06 -7.45
CA ALA A 3 -20.78 -3.00 -6.62
C ALA A 3 -19.44 -2.55 -7.21
N CYS A 4 -19.06 -1.30 -6.95
CA CYS A 4 -17.81 -0.76 -7.45
C CYS A 4 -16.63 -1.48 -6.79
N PRO A 5 -15.71 -2.09 -7.56
CA PRO A 5 -14.57 -2.82 -7.00
C PRO A 5 -13.55 -1.90 -6.30
N SER A 6 -13.65 -0.58 -6.49
CA SER A 6 -12.71 0.38 -5.90
C SER A 6 -13.21 1.01 -4.61
N CYS A 7 -14.52 1.25 -4.46
CA CYS A 7 -15.08 1.98 -3.32
C CYS A 7 -16.30 1.31 -2.67
N GLY A 8 -16.79 0.19 -3.21
CA GLY A 8 -17.95 -0.53 -2.67
C GLY A 8 -19.31 0.05 -3.02
N GLU A 9 -19.38 1.18 -3.73
CA GLU A 9 -20.62 1.83 -4.16
C GLU A 9 -21.52 0.87 -4.96
N ALA A 10 -22.80 0.78 -4.62
CA ALA A 10 -23.73 -0.17 -5.25
C ALA A 10 -24.94 0.51 -5.89
N GLU A 11 -25.23 1.77 -5.55
CA GLU A 11 -26.40 2.50 -6.02
C GLU A 11 -26.04 3.47 -7.15
N ASP A 12 -24.93 4.19 -6.99
CA ASP A 12 -24.47 5.22 -7.95
C ASP A 12 -23.64 4.64 -9.10
N LEU A 13 -24.24 3.74 -9.88
CA LEU A 13 -23.62 3.05 -11.01
C LEU A 13 -24.31 3.37 -12.33
N ARG A 14 -23.54 3.84 -13.32
CA ARG A 14 -24.03 4.10 -14.69
C ARG A 14 -23.52 3.03 -15.66
N GLY A 15 -24.43 2.31 -16.30
CA GLY A 15 -24.10 1.35 -17.35
C GLY A 15 -24.22 1.96 -18.75
N GLU A 16 -23.23 1.74 -19.60
CA GLU A 16 -23.24 2.09 -21.02
C GLU A 16 -22.90 0.85 -21.87
N PRO A 17 -23.70 0.52 -22.90
CA PRO A 17 -23.38 -0.59 -23.78
C PRO A 17 -22.15 -0.27 -24.64
N VAL A 18 -21.13 -1.14 -24.60
CA VAL A 18 -19.90 -1.03 -25.39
C VAL A 18 -19.51 -2.41 -25.89
N ASP A 19 -19.36 -2.57 -27.21
CA ASP A 19 -18.88 -3.80 -27.87
C ASP A 19 -19.62 -5.08 -27.46
N GLY A 20 -20.94 -4.99 -27.23
CA GLY A 20 -21.78 -6.13 -26.86
C GLY A 20 -21.75 -6.50 -25.37
N ASP A 21 -21.15 -5.66 -24.52
CA ASP A 21 -21.17 -5.76 -23.06
C ASP A 21 -21.56 -4.40 -22.45
N ILE A 22 -21.65 -4.29 -21.13
CA ILE A 22 -22.05 -3.08 -20.43
C ILE A 22 -20.86 -2.55 -19.64
N ARG A 23 -20.28 -1.42 -20.07
CA ARG A 23 -19.33 -0.67 -19.28
C ARG A 23 -20.06 0.01 -18.12
N ILE A 24 -19.75 -0.39 -16.89
CA ILE A 24 -20.23 0.25 -15.68
C ILE A 24 -19.23 1.31 -15.25
N THR A 25 -19.73 2.51 -14.96
CA THR A 25 -18.99 3.64 -14.38
C THR A 25 -19.57 3.93 -13.01
N CYS A 26 -18.73 3.92 -11.97
CA CYS A 26 -19.12 4.40 -10.65
C CYS A 26 -19.12 5.93 -10.65
N LEU A 27 -20.24 6.54 -10.29
CA LEU A 27 -20.36 8.00 -10.24
C LEU A 27 -19.67 8.59 -9.00
N SER A 28 -19.49 7.80 -7.93
CA SER A 28 -18.82 8.23 -6.69
C SER A 28 -17.29 8.31 -6.81
N CYS A 29 -16.64 7.41 -7.56
CA CYS A 29 -15.17 7.37 -7.70
C CYS A 29 -14.65 7.40 -9.14
N ALA A 30 -15.54 7.55 -10.13
CA ALA A 30 -15.24 7.56 -11.57
C ALA A 30 -14.60 6.27 -12.13
N ARG A 31 -14.51 5.19 -11.34
CA ARG A 31 -13.95 3.92 -11.80
C ARG A 31 -14.85 3.28 -12.86
N GLN A 32 -14.24 2.75 -13.92
CA GLN A 32 -14.94 2.04 -14.99
C GLN A 32 -14.54 0.55 -15.01
N TRP A 33 -15.50 -0.33 -15.27
CA TRP A 33 -15.30 -1.77 -15.46
C TRP A 33 -16.40 -2.34 -16.36
N MET A 34 -16.15 -3.47 -17.03
CA MET A 34 -17.20 -4.16 -17.80
C MET A 34 -18.06 -5.02 -16.86
N ARG A 35 -19.37 -5.09 -17.12
CA ARG A 35 -20.34 -5.90 -16.37
C ARG A 35 -20.09 -7.38 -16.62
N GLY A 36 -19.77 -7.76 -17.86
CA GLY A 36 -19.17 -9.05 -18.13
C GLY A 36 -17.88 -9.14 -17.34
N GLY A 37 -17.75 -10.21 -16.55
CA GLY A 37 -16.49 -10.51 -15.87
C GLY A 37 -15.34 -10.59 -16.87
N VAL A 38 -14.11 -10.62 -16.36
CA VAL A 38 -12.92 -10.86 -17.21
C VAL A 38 -13.21 -12.07 -18.10
N ARG A 39 -13.05 -11.89 -19.41
CA ARG A 39 -13.14 -12.99 -20.37
C ARG A 39 -11.74 -13.40 -20.77
N CYS A 40 -11.57 -14.68 -21.03
CA CYS A 40 -10.33 -15.17 -21.60
C CYS A 40 -10.14 -14.52 -22.98
N ALA A 41 -9.05 -13.76 -23.18
CA ALA A 41 -8.77 -13.14 -24.47
C ALA A 41 -8.45 -14.18 -25.56
N ASN A 42 -8.08 -15.40 -25.16
CA ASN A 42 -7.80 -16.49 -26.07
C ASN A 42 -9.06 -17.27 -26.50
N CYS A 43 -9.88 -17.76 -25.56
CA CYS A 43 -11.05 -18.61 -25.89
C CYS A 43 -12.41 -17.91 -25.72
N GLY A 44 -12.45 -16.68 -25.23
CA GLY A 44 -13.70 -15.94 -24.93
C GLY A 44 -14.49 -16.47 -23.72
N GLY A 45 -13.99 -17.52 -23.06
CA GLY A 45 -14.62 -18.15 -21.90
C GLY A 45 -14.71 -17.23 -20.69
N GLN A 46 -15.70 -17.50 -19.83
CA GLN A 46 -15.99 -16.72 -18.62
C GLN A 46 -15.57 -17.44 -17.32
N ASP A 47 -15.09 -18.69 -17.42
CA ASP A 47 -14.65 -19.47 -16.27
C ASP A 47 -13.22 -19.06 -15.86
N ILE A 48 -13.17 -17.96 -15.11
CA ILE A 48 -11.93 -17.30 -14.69
C ILE A 48 -11.75 -17.44 -13.18
N VAL A 49 -10.57 -17.94 -12.79
CA VAL A 49 -10.14 -18.10 -11.40
C VAL A 49 -9.00 -17.14 -11.10
N HIS A 50 -9.04 -16.43 -9.98
CA HIS A 50 -7.98 -15.52 -9.58
C HIS A 50 -6.95 -16.23 -8.71
N ARG A 51 -5.66 -16.10 -9.04
CA ARG A 51 -4.55 -16.64 -8.26
C ARG A 51 -3.50 -15.55 -7.97
N PRO A 52 -2.80 -15.61 -6.82
CA PRO A 52 -1.74 -14.65 -6.53
C PRO A 52 -0.55 -14.89 -7.47
N GLN A 53 0.04 -13.81 -7.97
CA GLN A 53 1.30 -13.82 -8.71
C GLN A 53 2.32 -12.93 -8.00
N ALA A 54 3.54 -13.43 -7.82
CA ALA A 54 4.62 -12.68 -7.21
C ALA A 54 5.04 -11.52 -8.12
N MET A 55 5.19 -10.32 -7.55
CA MET A 55 5.87 -9.21 -8.21
C MET A 55 7.31 -9.17 -7.74
N THR A 56 8.26 -9.33 -8.66
CA THR A 56 9.70 -9.35 -8.34
C THR A 56 10.42 -8.13 -8.89
N ARG A 57 11.39 -7.58 -8.14
CA ARG A 57 12.30 -6.52 -8.58
C ARG A 57 13.71 -6.82 -8.11
N HIS A 58 14.71 -6.39 -8.86
CA HIS A 58 16.09 -6.44 -8.38
C HIS A 58 16.29 -5.46 -7.21
N SER A 59 16.61 -6.00 -6.03
CA SER A 59 17.21 -5.22 -4.95
C SER A 59 18.70 -5.04 -5.27
N ARG A 60 19.27 -3.86 -4.99
CA ARG A 60 20.66 -3.45 -5.31
C ARG A 60 21.60 -4.65 -5.58
N GLY A 61 21.97 -4.84 -6.86
CA GLY A 61 22.70 -6.02 -7.33
C GLY A 61 21.90 -6.86 -8.33
N THR A 62 22.23 -8.16 -8.46
CA THR A 62 21.58 -9.12 -9.37
C THR A 62 20.47 -9.96 -8.71
N GLN A 63 20.25 -9.81 -7.41
CA GLN A 63 19.26 -10.60 -6.67
C GLN A 63 17.83 -10.12 -6.93
N LEU A 64 16.95 -11.02 -7.37
CA LEU A 64 15.51 -10.78 -7.46
C LEU A 64 14.88 -10.92 -6.08
N SER A 65 14.12 -9.91 -5.66
CA SER A 65 13.36 -9.89 -4.42
C SER A 65 11.87 -9.72 -4.72
N ILE A 66 11.00 -10.42 -3.99
CA ILE A 66 9.55 -10.22 -4.06
C ILE A 66 9.22 -8.88 -3.40
N ILE A 67 8.59 -7.99 -4.16
CA ILE A 67 8.16 -6.65 -3.71
C ILE A 67 6.65 -6.58 -3.40
N GLY A 68 5.89 -7.61 -3.75
CA GLY A 68 4.46 -7.68 -3.50
C GLY A 68 3.77 -8.81 -4.27
N TRP A 69 2.44 -8.79 -4.22
CA TRP A 69 1.56 -9.75 -4.88
C TRP A 69 0.55 -9.01 -5.76
N ARG A 70 0.17 -9.59 -6.89
CA ARG A 70 -1.01 -9.17 -7.67
C ARG A 70 -1.96 -10.34 -7.86
N GLU A 71 -3.25 -10.07 -7.93
CA GLU A 71 -4.22 -11.07 -8.40
C GLU A 71 -4.14 -11.21 -9.92
N LEU A 72 -4.02 -12.45 -10.39
CA LEU A 72 -3.93 -12.80 -11.80
C LEU A 72 -5.18 -13.61 -12.21
N PRO A 73 -5.97 -13.15 -13.20
CA PRO A 73 -7.11 -13.90 -13.72
C PRO A 73 -6.64 -15.01 -14.66
N LEU A 74 -6.90 -16.27 -14.29
CA LEU A 74 -6.58 -17.48 -15.06
C LEU A 74 -7.84 -18.12 -15.62
N CYS A 75 -7.87 -18.41 -16.92
CA CYS A 75 -8.91 -19.20 -17.55
C CYS A 75 -8.73 -20.68 -17.21
N ARG A 76 -9.77 -21.34 -16.71
CA ARG A 76 -9.70 -22.77 -16.40
C ARG A 76 -9.30 -23.66 -17.57
N SER A 77 -9.65 -23.26 -18.79
CA SER A 77 -9.34 -24.04 -20.00
C SER A 77 -7.98 -23.69 -20.58
N CYS A 78 -7.66 -22.40 -20.73
CA CYS A 78 -6.41 -21.99 -21.40
C CYS A 78 -5.20 -21.99 -20.49
N ASP A 79 -5.38 -21.77 -19.18
CA ASP A 79 -4.31 -21.70 -18.19
C ASP A 79 -4.33 -22.92 -17.26
N ALA A 80 -4.92 -24.05 -17.70
CA ALA A 80 -5.26 -25.22 -16.89
C ALA A 80 -4.07 -25.77 -16.08
N GLU A 81 -2.92 -25.95 -16.72
CA GLU A 81 -1.72 -26.53 -16.08
C GLU A 81 -1.17 -25.64 -14.97
N VAL A 82 -1.09 -24.34 -15.22
CA VAL A 82 -0.58 -23.36 -14.26
C VAL A 82 -1.56 -23.16 -13.12
N LEU A 83 -2.86 -23.14 -13.44
CA LEU A 83 -3.92 -23.10 -12.43
C LEU A 83 -3.87 -24.33 -11.52
N GLU A 84 -3.76 -25.53 -12.08
CA GLU A 84 -3.68 -26.78 -11.32
C GLU A 84 -2.44 -26.82 -10.42
N THR A 85 -1.27 -26.44 -10.95
CA THR A 85 -0.03 -26.36 -10.16
C THR A 85 -0.18 -25.38 -9.00
N SER A 86 -0.72 -24.19 -9.27
CA SER A 86 -0.93 -23.17 -8.24
C SER A 86 -1.92 -23.60 -7.17
N ILE A 87 -2.97 -24.35 -7.53
CA ILE A 87 -3.97 -24.85 -6.57
C ILE A 87 -3.40 -26.02 -5.76
N SER A 88 -2.90 -27.05 -6.42
CA SER A 88 -2.44 -28.30 -5.79
C SER A 88 -1.26 -28.08 -4.85
N GLN A 89 -0.32 -27.21 -5.21
CA GLN A 89 0.86 -26.91 -4.40
C GLN A 89 0.66 -25.69 -3.50
N ASN A 90 -0.48 -25.01 -3.62
CA ASN A 90 -0.75 -23.72 -2.96
C ASN A 90 0.38 -22.69 -3.14
N ILE A 91 1.03 -22.70 -4.31
CA ILE A 91 2.08 -21.74 -4.66
C ILE A 91 1.52 -20.63 -5.55
N PRO A 92 2.10 -19.42 -5.47
CA PRO A 92 1.79 -18.35 -6.41
C PRO A 92 2.12 -18.74 -7.84
N VAL A 93 1.42 -18.10 -8.79
CA VAL A 93 1.76 -18.19 -10.21
C VAL A 93 3.16 -17.58 -10.42
N PRO A 94 4.03 -18.22 -11.24
CA PRO A 94 5.34 -17.68 -11.60
C PRO A 94 5.25 -16.24 -12.14
N SER A 95 6.22 -15.39 -11.80
CA SER A 95 6.17 -13.95 -12.13
C SER A 95 6.29 -13.64 -13.63
N ASP A 96 6.88 -14.55 -14.39
CA ASP A 96 7.07 -14.50 -15.84
C ASP A 96 5.87 -15.04 -16.63
N TYR A 97 4.94 -15.73 -15.97
CA TYR A 97 3.75 -16.25 -16.63
C TYR A 97 2.78 -15.14 -17.04
N VAL A 98 2.26 -15.23 -18.27
CA VAL A 98 1.25 -14.31 -18.81
C VAL A 98 -0.04 -15.10 -19.00
N ALA A 99 -1.09 -14.70 -18.27
CA ALA A 99 -2.39 -15.37 -18.36
C ALA A 99 -3.07 -15.16 -19.71
N ALA A 100 -3.80 -16.17 -20.18
CA ALA A 100 -4.59 -16.09 -21.40
C ALA A 100 -5.66 -14.97 -21.35
N CYS A 101 -6.15 -14.61 -20.17
CA CYS A 101 -7.07 -13.49 -19.98
C CYS A 101 -6.46 -12.12 -20.31
N LEU A 102 -5.14 -12.00 -20.29
CA LEU A 102 -4.41 -10.76 -20.56
C LEU A 102 -3.90 -10.66 -22.01
N GLY A 103 -4.21 -11.64 -22.87
CA GLY A 103 -3.83 -11.63 -24.28
C GLY A 103 -2.52 -12.34 -24.62
N ALA A 104 -2.10 -13.33 -23.84
CA ALA A 104 -0.95 -14.16 -24.18
C ALA A 104 -1.23 -15.01 -25.43
N ALA A 105 -0.57 -14.69 -26.55
CA ALA A 105 -0.33 -15.67 -27.61
C ALA A 105 0.54 -16.78 -27.01
N GLN A 106 0.02 -18.01 -27.04
CA GLN A 106 0.66 -19.17 -26.43
C GLN A 106 2.09 -19.37 -26.98
N SER A 107 3.01 -19.75 -26.10
CA SER A 107 4.07 -20.69 -26.45
C SER A 107 4.26 -21.66 -25.29
N PRO A 108 4.18 -22.98 -25.51
CA PRO A 108 4.31 -23.98 -24.47
C PRO A 108 5.80 -24.16 -24.18
N ALA A 109 6.30 -23.53 -23.13
CA ALA A 109 7.61 -23.85 -22.61
C ALA A 109 7.43 -24.73 -21.36
N VAL A 110 7.48 -26.03 -21.61
CA VAL A 110 7.78 -27.06 -20.61
C VAL A 110 9.04 -26.63 -19.88
N ALA A 111 8.91 -26.15 -18.65
CA ALA A 111 10.07 -25.89 -17.80
C ALA A 111 10.58 -27.23 -17.26
N ALA A 112 11.64 -27.72 -17.90
CA ALA A 112 12.46 -28.80 -17.41
C ALA A 112 12.88 -28.55 -15.95
N ALA A 113 12.84 -29.62 -15.15
CA ALA A 113 13.35 -29.65 -13.79
C ALA A 113 14.80 -29.09 -13.73
N PRO A 114 15.17 -28.34 -12.67
CA PRO A 114 16.53 -27.87 -12.52
C PRO A 114 17.47 -29.05 -12.28
N GLN A 115 18.33 -29.34 -13.26
CA GLN A 115 19.48 -30.23 -13.07
C GLN A 115 20.48 -29.56 -12.12
N ALA A 116 20.95 -30.32 -11.14
CA ALA A 116 21.98 -29.93 -10.19
C ALA A 116 23.31 -29.63 -10.91
N GLY A 117 23.73 -28.37 -10.88
CA GLY A 117 25.09 -27.98 -11.25
C GLY A 117 26.09 -28.29 -10.11
N PRO A 118 27.38 -28.54 -10.45
CA PRO A 118 28.40 -28.94 -9.47
C PRO A 118 28.78 -27.80 -8.51
N PRO A 119 29.32 -28.13 -7.31
CA PRO A 119 29.52 -27.16 -6.23
C PRO A 119 30.63 -26.15 -6.55
N ALA A 120 30.35 -24.88 -6.24
CA ALA A 120 31.32 -23.80 -6.28
C ALA A 120 32.35 -23.89 -5.13
N PRO A 121 33.61 -23.45 -5.33
CA PRO A 121 34.66 -23.54 -4.32
C PRO A 121 34.54 -22.45 -3.23
N THR A 122 34.99 -22.82 -2.03
CA THR A 122 35.08 -22.03 -0.79
C THR A 122 35.93 -20.74 -0.92
N PRO A 123 35.51 -19.62 -0.30
CA PRO A 123 36.37 -18.44 -0.16
C PRO A 123 37.29 -18.52 1.09
N ALA A 124 38.56 -18.20 0.89
CA ALA A 124 39.59 -18.05 1.94
C ALA A 124 39.47 -16.69 2.69
N PRO A 125 40.08 -16.53 3.88
CA PRO A 125 39.67 -15.53 4.87
C PRO A 125 40.31 -14.14 4.69
N LYS A 126 39.59 -13.11 5.17
CA LYS A 126 40.05 -11.71 5.29
C LYS A 126 41.07 -11.56 6.43
N PRO A 127 42.09 -10.69 6.31
CA PRO A 127 42.81 -10.15 7.46
C PRO A 127 42.06 -8.94 8.06
N ALA A 128 42.17 -8.78 9.38
CA ALA A 128 41.68 -7.65 10.18
C ALA A 128 42.86 -6.70 10.57
N PRO A 129 42.66 -5.64 11.39
CA PRO A 129 42.85 -4.24 11.00
C PRO A 129 44.12 -3.59 11.60
N ALA A 130 44.49 -2.40 11.09
CA ALA A 130 45.46 -1.52 11.73
C ALA A 130 44.90 -0.11 11.92
N ALA A 131 45.23 0.47 13.07
CA ALA A 131 44.61 1.63 13.69
C ALA A 131 45.23 2.98 13.29
N ALA A 132 44.39 4.01 13.43
CA ALA A 132 44.64 5.38 13.92
C ALA A 132 45.71 6.28 13.27
N ALA A 133 45.25 7.42 12.74
CA ALA A 133 45.77 8.75 13.12
C ALA A 133 44.80 9.89 12.72
N LYS A 134 44.66 10.88 13.61
CA LYS A 134 44.11 12.24 13.47
C LYS A 134 45.25 13.20 13.93
N PRO A 135 45.16 14.55 13.83
CA PRO A 135 44.34 15.46 13.00
C PRO A 135 45.16 16.67 12.42
N ALA A 136 44.53 17.52 11.58
CA ALA A 136 44.75 18.98 11.34
C ALA A 136 44.22 19.33 9.92
N ALA A 137 43.75 20.50 9.52
CA ALA A 137 43.19 21.73 10.09
C ALA A 137 42.71 22.57 8.88
N ALA A 138 41.71 23.43 9.07
CA ALA A 138 41.33 24.60 8.26
C ALA A 138 40.89 24.43 6.78
N ALA A 139 39.62 24.76 6.50
CA ALA A 139 39.28 26.01 5.81
C ALA A 139 37.74 26.20 5.76
N GLU A 140 37.30 27.35 6.24
CA GLU A 140 35.96 27.91 6.12
C GLU A 140 35.51 28.05 4.66
N SER A 141 34.23 27.80 4.40
CA SER A 141 33.51 28.38 3.27
C SER A 141 32.03 28.55 3.65
N SER A 142 31.63 29.81 3.75
CA SER A 142 30.30 30.30 4.13
C SER A 142 29.17 29.82 3.21
N PRO A 143 27.92 29.72 3.70
CA PRO A 143 26.75 29.45 2.88
C PRO A 143 26.27 30.72 2.12
N PRO A 144 25.70 30.58 0.91
CA PRO A 144 25.16 31.72 0.17
C PRO A 144 23.84 32.27 0.76
N PRO A 145 23.52 33.55 0.52
CA PRO A 145 22.48 34.29 1.23
C PRO A 145 21.05 33.93 0.79
N ARG A 146 20.13 34.07 1.76
CA ARG A 146 18.68 34.02 1.61
C ARG A 146 18.18 35.13 0.67
N ALA A 147 17.34 34.75 -0.29
CA ALA A 147 16.53 35.67 -1.08
C ALA A 147 15.27 36.12 -0.30
N PRO A 148 14.77 37.35 -0.55
CA PRO A 148 13.74 38.00 0.26
C PRO A 148 12.32 37.46 0.02
N ALA A 149 11.49 37.65 1.05
CA ALA A 149 10.10 37.25 1.13
C ALA A 149 9.23 37.90 0.04
N GLY A 150 8.60 37.06 -0.78
CA GLY A 150 7.49 37.46 -1.65
C GLY A 150 6.20 37.69 -0.84
N PRO A 151 5.29 38.56 -1.33
CA PRO A 151 4.09 38.95 -0.61
C PRO A 151 3.13 37.77 -0.41
N ARG A 152 2.62 37.64 0.83
CA ARG A 152 1.58 36.69 1.23
C ARG A 152 0.36 36.82 0.32
N GLN A 153 0.11 35.81 -0.51
CA GLN A 153 -1.17 35.70 -1.20
C GLN A 153 -2.27 35.41 -0.17
N ALA A 154 -3.37 36.17 -0.28
CA ALA A 154 -4.51 36.08 0.59
C ALA A 154 -5.18 34.70 0.50
N ARG A 155 -5.41 34.12 1.66
CA ARG A 155 -6.11 32.85 1.91
C ARG A 155 -7.54 32.92 1.33
N PRO A 156 -7.92 32.06 0.37
CA PRO A 156 -9.33 31.91 0.02
C PRO A 156 -10.09 31.35 1.24
N LYS A 157 -11.20 32.00 1.55
CA LYS A 157 -12.13 31.69 2.63
C LYS A 157 -12.62 30.26 2.46
N ALA A 158 -12.31 29.39 3.43
CA ALA A 158 -12.72 27.99 3.41
C ALA A 158 -14.25 27.92 3.44
N THR A 159 -14.84 27.49 2.32
CA THR A 159 -16.22 27.04 2.27
C THR A 159 -16.31 25.79 3.14
N ALA A 160 -17.25 25.82 4.10
CA ALA A 160 -17.53 24.68 4.96
C ALA A 160 -17.79 23.44 4.11
N PRO A 161 -17.06 22.35 4.33
CA PRO A 161 -17.18 21.19 3.48
C PRO A 161 -18.40 20.34 3.81
N SER A 162 -19.05 19.83 2.75
CA SER A 162 -20.22 18.95 2.80
C SER A 162 -19.92 17.62 3.53
N PRO A 163 -20.92 16.98 4.16
CA PRO A 163 -20.76 15.83 5.06
C PRO A 163 -20.28 14.51 4.41
N SER A 164 -19.97 14.48 3.12
CA SER A 164 -19.37 13.31 2.44
C SER A 164 -17.84 13.26 2.53
N MET A 165 -17.19 14.21 3.22
CA MET A 165 -15.74 14.43 3.16
C MET A 165 -14.87 13.63 4.14
N VAL A 166 -15.41 13.04 5.21
CA VAL A 166 -14.54 12.40 6.21
C VAL A 166 -14.02 11.08 5.64
N PRO A 167 -12.69 10.91 5.45
CA PRO A 167 -12.15 9.70 4.85
C PRO A 167 -12.35 8.48 5.75
N THR A 168 -12.20 7.30 5.17
CA THR A 168 -11.99 6.08 5.96
C THR A 168 -10.66 6.14 6.69
N VAL A 169 -10.53 5.36 7.77
CA VAL A 169 -9.27 5.23 8.53
C VAL A 169 -8.11 4.87 7.59
N ARG A 170 -8.30 3.93 6.65
CA ARG A 170 -7.29 3.56 5.65
C ARG A 170 -6.87 4.74 4.78
N GLN A 171 -7.82 5.51 4.27
CA GLN A 171 -7.54 6.69 3.44
C GLN A 171 -6.82 7.78 4.24
N ALA A 172 -7.22 8.01 5.50
CA ALA A 172 -6.60 8.98 6.38
C ALA A 172 -5.14 8.61 6.71
N ILE A 173 -4.88 7.33 6.98
CA ILE A 173 -3.52 6.80 7.19
C ILE A 173 -2.69 6.92 5.92
N ALA A 174 -3.24 6.55 4.76
CA ALA A 174 -2.52 6.66 3.49
C ALA A 174 -2.13 8.12 3.17
N ALA A 175 -3.03 9.07 3.44
CA ALA A 175 -2.75 10.50 3.27
C ALA A 175 -1.63 10.98 4.22
N PHE A 176 -1.67 10.58 5.50
CA PHE A 176 -0.62 10.92 6.46
C PHE A 176 0.74 10.31 6.07
N MET A 177 0.76 9.04 5.69
CA MET A 177 1.97 8.33 5.27
C MET A 177 2.60 8.93 4.01
N SER A 178 1.79 9.44 3.08
CA SER A 178 2.27 10.11 1.88
C SER A 178 2.95 11.45 2.20
N GLU A 179 2.46 12.22 3.18
CA GLU A 179 3.05 13.52 3.53
C GLU A 179 4.28 13.38 4.42
N SER A 180 4.26 12.42 5.35
CA SER A 180 5.33 12.23 6.33
C SER A 180 6.63 11.64 5.76
N SER A 181 6.67 11.30 4.46
CA SER A 181 7.90 10.99 3.71
C SER A 181 8.85 9.99 4.40
N GLY A 182 8.30 8.99 5.10
CA GLY A 182 9.06 7.95 5.82
C GLY A 182 9.50 8.32 7.25
N GLN A 183 9.13 9.49 7.76
CA GLN A 183 9.34 9.91 9.16
C GLN A 183 8.25 9.40 10.12
N ALA A 184 7.33 8.57 9.63
CA ALA A 184 6.26 7.94 10.39
C ALA A 184 6.54 6.45 10.57
N ASP A 185 6.25 5.92 11.75
CA ASP A 185 6.33 4.49 12.00
C ASP A 185 5.19 3.75 11.29
N ALA A 186 5.54 3.02 10.23
CA ALA A 186 4.58 2.27 9.41
C ALA A 186 3.87 1.15 10.20
N THR A 187 4.54 0.58 11.21
CA THR A 187 3.95 -0.49 12.03
C THR A 187 2.89 0.09 12.95
N ALA A 188 3.16 1.23 13.58
CA ALA A 188 2.19 1.93 14.42
C ALA A 188 0.92 2.29 13.62
N MET A 189 1.07 2.80 12.40
CA MET A 189 -0.06 3.15 11.53
C MET A 189 -0.86 1.93 11.07
N LEU A 190 -0.19 0.81 10.75
CA LEU A 190 -0.88 -0.42 10.38
C LEU A 190 -1.71 -0.98 11.55
N LEU A 191 -1.13 -1.00 12.75
CA LEU A 191 -1.80 -1.48 13.96
C LEU A 191 -2.97 -0.59 14.34
N LEU A 192 -2.81 0.73 14.23
CA LEU A 192 -3.89 1.69 14.43
C LEU A 192 -5.04 1.46 13.45
N GLY A 193 -4.73 1.26 12.17
CA GLY A 193 -5.74 0.95 11.15
C GLY A 193 -6.44 -0.39 11.34
N THR A 194 -5.80 -1.33 12.03
CA THR A 194 -6.40 -2.63 12.40
C THR A 194 -7.31 -2.47 13.63
N HIS A 195 -6.84 -1.75 14.65
CA HIS A 195 -7.58 -1.48 15.88
C HIS A 195 -8.86 -0.68 15.63
N LEU A 196 -8.78 0.40 14.85
CA LEU A 196 -9.93 1.27 14.55
C LEU A 196 -10.85 0.69 13.45
N GLY A 197 -10.41 -0.34 12.74
CA GLY A 197 -11.10 -0.88 11.56
C GLY A 197 -10.86 -0.02 10.31
N SER A 198 -10.10 -0.56 9.35
CA SER A 198 -9.64 0.19 8.17
C SER A 198 -10.75 0.78 7.28
N HIS A 199 -11.94 0.18 7.29
CA HIS A 199 -13.10 0.62 6.50
C HIS A 199 -14.02 1.58 7.26
N ASN A 200 -13.83 1.73 8.57
CA ASN A 200 -14.60 2.68 9.37
C ASN A 200 -14.25 4.11 8.95
N ARG A 201 -15.21 5.03 9.11
CA ARG A 201 -14.97 6.46 8.94
C ARG A 201 -14.05 6.94 10.05
N LEU A 202 -13.20 7.93 9.75
CA LEU A 202 -12.27 8.48 10.74
C LEU A 202 -12.98 9.08 11.96
N THR A 203 -14.27 9.41 11.83
CA THR A 203 -15.17 9.82 12.93
C THR A 203 -15.30 8.80 14.06
N VAL A 204 -14.86 7.55 13.88
CA VAL A 204 -14.76 6.56 14.98
C VAL A 204 -13.89 7.06 16.14
N LEU A 205 -12.94 7.96 15.85
CA LEU A 205 -12.12 8.62 16.85
C LEU A 205 -12.86 9.74 17.62
N GLU A 206 -14.07 10.10 17.21
CA GLU A 206 -14.89 11.14 17.84
C GLU A 206 -16.07 10.58 18.64
N GLU A 207 -16.23 9.26 18.68
CA GLU A 207 -17.23 8.62 19.52
C GLU A 207 -16.95 8.89 20.99
N ASP A 208 -18.01 8.88 21.81
CA ASP A 208 -17.89 9.01 23.25
C ASP A 208 -16.94 7.93 23.82
N GLY A 209 -15.92 8.37 24.55
CA GLY A 209 -14.88 7.50 25.10
C GLY A 209 -13.84 6.99 24.09
N ALA A 210 -13.86 7.42 22.82
CA ALA A 210 -12.86 7.01 21.84
C ALA A 210 -11.43 7.43 22.22
N ALA A 211 -11.25 8.61 22.81
CA ALA A 211 -9.95 9.09 23.28
C ALA A 211 -9.38 8.20 24.40
N ASP A 212 -10.21 7.81 25.37
CA ASP A 212 -9.79 6.92 26.47
C ASP A 212 -9.44 5.52 25.94
N ARG A 213 -10.26 4.98 25.03
CA ARG A 213 -9.98 3.69 24.38
C ARG A 213 -8.69 3.72 23.57
N LEU A 214 -8.42 4.82 22.86
CA LEU A 214 -7.18 5.01 22.11
C LEU A 214 -5.97 5.10 23.05
N ALA A 215 -6.12 5.79 24.18
CA ALA A 215 -5.07 5.92 25.19
C ALA A 215 -4.73 4.57 25.82
N GLU A 216 -5.74 3.86 26.31
CA GLU A 216 -5.61 2.53 26.91
C GLU A 216 -4.99 1.53 25.93
N TRP A 217 -5.48 1.50 24.69
CA TRP A 217 -4.94 0.61 23.66
C TRP A 217 -3.47 0.92 23.33
N SER A 218 -3.13 2.20 23.16
CA SER A 218 -1.76 2.57 22.79
C SER A 218 -0.77 2.28 23.92
N LEU A 219 -1.16 2.55 25.17
CA LEU A 219 -0.36 2.23 26.34
C LEU A 219 -0.28 0.71 26.56
N GLY A 220 -1.35 -0.05 26.30
CA GLY A 220 -1.31 -1.51 26.36
C GLY A 220 -0.41 -2.14 25.29
N HIS A 221 -0.28 -1.51 24.12
CA HIS A 221 0.50 -2.04 23.00
C HIS A 221 1.99 -1.63 23.04
N TRP A 222 2.30 -0.46 23.60
CA TRP A 222 3.65 0.14 23.60
C TRP A 222 4.11 0.65 24.98
N GLY A 223 3.42 0.34 26.08
CA GLY A 223 3.64 0.96 27.39
C GLY A 223 4.95 0.62 28.11
N ASP A 224 5.88 -0.11 27.49
CA ASP A 224 7.17 -0.47 28.06
C ASP A 224 8.21 0.67 27.99
N GLY A 225 7.84 1.85 27.45
CA GLY A 225 8.56 3.11 27.67
C GLY A 225 9.90 3.25 26.94
N GLY A 226 10.24 2.33 26.03
CA GLY A 226 11.46 2.41 25.23
C GLY A 226 11.38 3.44 24.09
N ASP A 227 12.52 3.74 23.46
CA ASP A 227 12.61 4.69 22.33
C ASP A 227 11.66 4.34 21.17
N ARG A 228 11.42 3.04 20.95
CA ARG A 228 10.49 2.55 19.93
C ARG A 228 9.05 2.88 20.31
N ALA A 229 8.65 2.62 21.55
CA ALA A 229 7.33 2.96 22.06
C ALA A 229 7.04 4.45 21.90
N GLN A 230 8.00 5.29 22.32
CA GLN A 230 7.88 6.74 22.22
C GLN A 230 7.75 7.21 20.77
N ARG A 231 8.47 6.57 19.84
CA ARG A 231 8.34 6.84 18.40
C ARG A 231 6.96 6.46 17.87
N CYS A 232 6.42 5.31 18.29
CA CYS A 232 5.09 4.86 17.88
C CYS A 232 4.00 5.83 18.40
N LEU A 233 4.03 6.16 19.69
CA LEU A 233 3.09 7.12 20.30
C LEU A 233 3.19 8.50 19.65
N SER A 234 4.41 9.02 19.45
CA SER A 234 4.64 10.28 18.74
C SER A 234 4.10 10.25 17.31
N THR A 235 4.21 9.12 16.61
CA THR A 235 3.64 8.96 15.26
C THR A 235 2.11 9.04 15.30
N ILE A 236 1.46 8.42 16.28
CA ILE A 236 0.01 8.45 16.46
C ILE A 236 -0.46 9.88 16.74
N CYS A 237 0.17 10.59 17.68
CA CYS A 237 -0.16 11.99 17.97
C CYS A 237 -0.02 12.88 16.73
N ARG A 238 1.07 12.74 15.98
CA ARG A 238 1.28 13.49 14.72
C ARG A 238 0.24 13.17 13.65
N ALA A 239 -0.23 11.93 13.58
CA ALA A 239 -1.28 11.55 12.64
C ALA A 239 -2.61 12.23 13.02
N VAL A 240 -2.96 12.23 14.32
CA VAL A 240 -4.16 12.91 14.83
C VAL A 240 -4.09 14.43 14.59
N ASP A 241 -2.95 15.07 14.89
CA ASP A 241 -2.74 16.50 14.61
C ASP A 241 -2.93 16.81 13.11
N PHE A 242 -2.38 15.95 12.25
CA PHE A 242 -2.50 16.07 10.80
C PHE A 242 -3.97 15.96 10.33
N TRP A 243 -4.75 15.04 10.91
CA TRP A 243 -6.16 14.86 10.57
C TRP A 243 -7.03 16.02 11.08
N GLY A 244 -6.75 16.52 12.30
CA GLY A 244 -7.39 17.71 12.86
C GLY A 244 -7.10 18.96 12.04
N ALA A 245 -5.86 19.16 11.58
CA ALA A 245 -5.49 20.30 10.73
C ALA A 245 -6.22 20.32 9.38
N ARG A 246 -6.68 19.16 8.91
CA ARG A 246 -7.49 19.00 7.69
C ARG A 246 -9.00 19.13 7.94
N GLY A 247 -9.40 19.32 9.19
CA GLY A 247 -10.81 19.38 9.59
C GLY A 247 -11.53 18.04 9.47
N TRP A 248 -10.79 16.92 9.52
CA TRP A 248 -11.39 15.57 9.52
C TRP A 248 -11.78 15.10 10.92
N LEU A 249 -11.26 15.78 11.95
CA LEU A 249 -11.60 15.62 13.36
C LEU A 249 -11.91 17.00 13.93
N ALA A 250 -12.98 17.10 14.71
CA ALA A 250 -13.40 18.26 15.49
C ALA A 250 -12.84 18.22 16.92
N SER A 251 -12.49 17.03 17.42
CA SER A 251 -11.87 16.81 18.74
C SER A 251 -10.40 16.40 18.62
N ASP A 252 -9.69 16.40 19.76
CA ASP A 252 -8.31 15.91 19.87
C ASP A 252 -8.26 14.55 20.59
N PRO A 253 -8.46 13.43 19.86
CA PRO A 253 -8.51 12.10 20.46
C PRO A 253 -7.16 11.63 21.02
N ALA A 254 -6.05 12.29 20.67
CA ALA A 254 -4.71 11.96 21.16
C ALA A 254 -4.34 12.71 22.45
N ALA A 255 -5.25 13.50 23.05
CA ALA A 255 -4.95 14.28 24.25
C ALA A 255 -4.40 13.43 25.41
N GLY A 256 -4.96 12.24 25.64
CA GLY A 256 -4.51 11.31 26.69
C GLY A 256 -3.20 10.56 26.40
N LEU A 257 -2.61 10.74 25.21
CA LEU A 257 -1.36 10.10 24.79
C LEU A 257 -0.14 11.02 24.92
N ARG A 258 -0.35 12.31 25.20
CA ARG A 258 0.71 13.33 25.25
C ARG A 258 1.23 13.55 26.67
#